data_AF-A0A147J5R3-F1
#
_entry.id   AF-A0A147J5R3-F1
#
_cell.length_a   1.000
_cell.length_b   1.000
_cell.length_c   1.000
_cell.angle_alpha   90.00
_cell.angle_beta   90.00
_cell.angle_gamma   90.00
#
_symmetry.space_group_name_H-M   'P 1'
#
loop_
_entity.id
_entity.type
_entity.pdbx_description
1 polymer ?
#
loop_
_entity_poly.entity_id
_entity_poly.type
_entity_poly.pdbx_seq_one_letter_code
_entity_poly.pdbx_strand_id
1 'polypeptide(L)'
;VWMALGLAGIAASYAAIGWAATPTALALSVLGFQVAVNALLAPMMAVMAEEIRNAQRGMAGGLIALGNPVAAALSAWLVGEQWLGERGRLVMVVAVVLLCTLPLLLVRPRIAGEEAAIVTPVARPPRRDFWMAGLSRLMVQVAAVVTHGYLLYYFETIVPPSARADLPRWVGQVFTLAFIVPLPIALLLGRMADRTARRQYVLLLAALVAASGLFAMALAKGPVVAAGSFILYTAGSSVFVALHSGLSFQLLPDPRHRGRDLGLFNLTNTLPGLIGAGLAWRFATPHDFGPVLSVLAMMTLAGGVTILGVRAWR
;
A
#
# COMPACT_ATOMS: atom_id res chain seq x y z
N VAL A 1 -6.72 -23.99 6.58
CA VAL A 1 -7.11 -23.67 7.98
C VAL A 1 -6.90 -22.20 8.30
N TRP A 2 -5.66 -21.68 8.26
CA TRP A 2 -5.38 -20.26 8.55
C TRP A 2 -6.21 -19.26 7.74
N MET A 3 -6.37 -19.46 6.42
CA MET A 3 -7.22 -18.59 5.60
C MET A 3 -8.69 -18.58 6.06
N ALA A 4 -9.24 -19.75 6.42
CA ALA A 4 -10.62 -19.85 6.91
C ALA A 4 -10.78 -19.19 8.30
N LEU A 5 -9.80 -19.39 9.19
CA LEU A 5 -9.77 -18.71 10.50
C LEU A 5 -9.62 -17.20 10.34
N GLY A 6 -8.79 -16.74 9.41
CA GLY A 6 -8.64 -15.32 9.07
C GLY A 6 -9.96 -14.74 8.57
N LEU A 7 -10.66 -15.43 7.67
CA LEU A 7 -11.96 -14.99 7.15
C LEU A 7 -13.03 -14.90 8.26
N ALA A 8 -13.13 -15.92 9.11
CA ALA A 8 -14.02 -15.90 10.28
C ALA A 8 -13.66 -14.77 11.25
N GLY A 9 -12.37 -14.55 11.49
CA GLY A 9 -11.86 -13.47 12.33
C GLY A 9 -12.16 -12.09 11.76
N ILE A 10 -12.11 -11.90 10.43
CA ILE A 10 -12.49 -10.64 9.77
C ILE A 10 -13.99 -10.39 10.00
N ALA A 11 -14.84 -11.39 9.76
CA ALA A 11 -16.29 -11.27 9.99
C ALA A 11 -16.61 -10.90 11.45
N ALA A 12 -15.99 -11.60 12.41
CA ALA A 12 -16.15 -11.32 13.84
C ALA A 12 -15.67 -9.91 14.21
N SER A 13 -14.55 -9.46 13.64
CA SER A 13 -13.97 -8.15 13.93
C SER A 13 -14.83 -7.01 13.38
N TYR A 14 -15.40 -7.16 12.17
CA TYR A 14 -16.35 -6.18 11.61
C TYR A 14 -17.67 -6.13 12.40
N ALA A 15 -18.16 -7.28 12.88
CA ALA A 15 -19.31 -7.31 13.77
C ALA A 15 -19.01 -6.58 15.10
N ALA A 16 -17.83 -6.81 15.68
CA ALA A 16 -17.39 -6.13 16.89
C ALA A 16 -17.23 -4.62 16.68
N ILE A 17 -16.70 -4.17 15.52
CA ILE A 17 -16.65 -2.75 15.14
C ILE A 17 -18.06 -2.16 15.08
N GLY A 18 -19.02 -2.84 14.45
CA GLY A 18 -20.40 -2.36 14.32
C GLY A 18 -21.19 -2.24 15.64
N TRP A 19 -20.68 -2.86 16.71
CA TRP A 19 -21.22 -2.79 18.07
C TRP A 19 -20.31 -2.08 19.07
N ALA A 20 -19.15 -1.58 18.63
CA ALA A 20 -18.21 -0.90 19.51
C ALA A 20 -18.82 0.42 20.02
N ALA A 21 -19.13 0.48 21.32
CA ALA A 21 -19.68 1.66 21.98
C ALA A 21 -18.62 2.52 22.68
N THR A 22 -17.38 2.04 22.79
CA THR A 22 -16.28 2.75 23.45
C THR A 22 -15.03 2.78 22.57
N PRO A 23 -14.15 3.79 22.73
CA PRO A 23 -12.87 3.84 22.00
C PRO A 23 -12.00 2.61 22.23
N THR A 24 -12.01 2.05 23.44
CA THR A 24 -11.26 0.83 23.78
C THR A 24 -11.83 -0.40 23.07
N ALA A 25 -13.15 -0.55 23.02
CA ALA A 25 -13.79 -1.64 22.26
C ALA A 25 -13.47 -1.54 20.76
N LEU A 26 -13.51 -0.32 20.20
CA LEU A 26 -13.13 -0.08 18.81
C LEU A 26 -11.66 -0.45 18.56
N ALA A 27 -10.75 0.01 19.42
CA ALA A 27 -9.32 -0.30 19.31
C ALA A 27 -9.04 -1.81 19.39
N LEU A 28 -9.67 -2.52 20.33
CA LEU A 28 -9.55 -3.98 20.45
C LEU A 28 -10.12 -4.71 19.22
N SER A 29 -11.23 -4.22 18.66
CA SER A 29 -11.83 -4.78 17.46
C SER A 29 -10.92 -4.60 16.23
N VAL A 30 -10.29 -3.43 16.10
CA VAL A 30 -9.30 -3.16 15.05
C VAL A 30 -8.04 -4.01 15.24
N LEU A 31 -7.58 -4.22 16.47
CA LEU A 31 -6.47 -5.15 16.75
C LEU A 31 -6.82 -6.59 16.34
N GLY A 32 -8.03 -7.05 16.66
CA GLY A 32 -8.55 -8.34 16.21
C GLY A 32 -8.59 -8.45 14.68
N PHE A 33 -9.06 -7.39 14.01
CA PHE A 33 -9.05 -7.30 12.56
C PHE A 33 -7.63 -7.43 11.99
N GLN A 34 -6.64 -6.77 12.58
CA GLN A 34 -5.25 -6.85 12.13
C GLN A 34 -4.69 -8.27 12.26
N VAL A 35 -5.01 -9.02 13.32
CA VAL A 35 -4.61 -10.42 13.44
C VAL A 35 -5.30 -11.27 12.37
N ALA A 36 -6.62 -11.09 12.19
CA ALA A 36 -7.41 -11.87 11.26
C ALA A 36 -7.02 -11.65 9.79
N VAL A 37 -6.79 -10.39 9.40
CA VAL A 37 -6.38 -10.05 8.02
C VAL A 37 -4.98 -10.60 7.72
N ASN A 38 -4.05 -10.59 8.67
CA ASN A 38 -2.73 -11.19 8.49
C ASN A 38 -2.80 -12.72 8.39
N ALA A 39 -3.68 -13.37 9.16
CA ALA A 39 -3.93 -14.81 9.06
C ALA A 39 -4.53 -15.23 7.70
N LEU A 40 -5.26 -14.33 7.05
CA LEU A 40 -5.77 -14.52 5.68
C LEU A 40 -4.70 -14.24 4.62
N LEU A 41 -4.01 -13.10 4.70
CA LEU A 41 -3.08 -12.64 3.65
C LEU A 41 -1.79 -13.47 3.56
N ALA A 42 -1.23 -13.90 4.70
CA ALA A 42 0.05 -14.60 4.69
C ALA A 42 0.02 -15.92 3.90
N PRO A 43 -0.97 -16.82 4.09
CA PRO A 43 -1.09 -18.02 3.25
C PRO A 43 -1.42 -17.71 1.78
N MET A 44 -2.18 -16.65 1.48
CA MET A 44 -2.48 -16.26 0.10
C MET A 44 -1.20 -15.93 -0.67
N MET A 45 -0.29 -15.16 -0.06
CA MET A 45 1.01 -14.85 -0.67
C MET A 45 1.86 -16.10 -0.91
N ALA A 46 1.80 -17.09 -0.01
CA ALA A 46 2.49 -18.37 -0.19
C ALA A 46 1.92 -19.17 -1.36
N VAL A 47 0.59 -19.31 -1.44
CA VAL A 47 -0.09 -20.00 -2.56
C VAL A 47 0.25 -19.31 -3.88
N MET A 48 0.20 -17.98 -3.93
CA MET A 48 0.58 -17.23 -5.14
C MET A 48 2.03 -17.50 -5.58
N ALA A 49 2.96 -17.62 -4.63
CA ALA A 49 4.35 -17.95 -4.95
C ALA A 49 4.50 -19.37 -5.52
N GLU A 50 3.67 -20.31 -5.08
CA GLU A 50 3.71 -21.72 -5.49
C GLU A 50 2.96 -22.00 -6.80
N GLU A 51 1.87 -21.28 -7.11
CA GLU A 51 1.04 -21.54 -8.29
C GLU A 51 1.41 -20.72 -9.53
N ILE A 52 2.05 -19.56 -9.36
CA ILE A 52 2.28 -18.64 -10.47
C ILE A 52 3.58 -19.03 -11.20
N ARG A 53 3.41 -19.69 -12.35
CA ARG A 53 4.51 -20.00 -13.29
C ARG A 53 5.30 -18.75 -13.67
N ASN A 54 6.61 -18.91 -13.91
CA ASN A 54 7.51 -17.82 -14.31
C ASN A 54 6.96 -17.00 -15.49
N ALA A 55 6.45 -17.67 -16.52
CA ALA A 55 5.86 -17.05 -17.71
C ALA A 55 4.60 -16.19 -17.42
N GLN A 56 3.88 -16.45 -16.33
CA GLN A 56 2.63 -15.79 -15.99
C GLN A 56 2.78 -14.73 -14.88
N ARG A 57 3.96 -14.59 -14.27
CA ARG A 57 4.22 -13.63 -13.17
C ARG A 57 3.85 -12.19 -13.54
N GLY A 58 4.09 -11.78 -14.78
CA GLY A 58 3.71 -10.44 -15.26
C GLY A 58 2.19 -10.23 -15.30
N MET A 59 1.44 -11.21 -15.82
CA MET A 59 -0.03 -11.16 -15.86
C MET A 59 -0.62 -11.17 -14.44
N ALA A 60 -0.15 -12.09 -13.59
CA ALA A 60 -0.61 -12.18 -12.21
C ALA A 60 -0.30 -10.88 -11.43
N GLY A 61 0.91 -10.33 -11.60
CA GLY A 61 1.29 -9.02 -11.05
C GLY A 61 0.34 -7.90 -11.49
N GLY A 62 -0.05 -7.87 -12.77
CA GLY A 62 -1.03 -6.92 -13.29
C GLY A 62 -2.42 -7.06 -12.67
N LEU A 63 -2.93 -8.29 -12.53
CA LEU A 63 -4.22 -8.56 -11.89
C LEU A 63 -4.21 -8.20 -10.40
N ILE A 64 -3.13 -8.49 -9.69
CA ILE A 64 -2.95 -8.08 -8.27
C ILE A 64 -2.97 -6.56 -8.15
N ALA A 65 -2.32 -5.85 -9.07
CA ALA A 65 -2.29 -4.38 -9.08
C ALA A 65 -3.68 -3.76 -9.29
N LEU A 66 -4.61 -4.46 -9.94
CA LEU A 66 -6.01 -4.04 -10.08
C LEU A 66 -6.81 -4.16 -8.77
N GLY A 67 -6.32 -4.86 -7.75
CA GLY A 67 -7.01 -5.01 -6.47
C GLY A 67 -7.27 -3.67 -5.78
N ASN A 68 -6.26 -2.80 -5.69
CA ASN A 68 -6.39 -1.48 -5.05
C ASN A 68 -7.45 -0.57 -5.71
N PRO A 69 -7.46 -0.35 -7.04
CA PRO A 69 -8.48 0.48 -7.66
C PRO A 69 -9.89 -0.12 -7.56
N VAL A 70 -10.03 -1.44 -7.64
CA VAL A 70 -11.34 -2.11 -7.44
C VAL A 70 -11.83 -1.93 -6.00
N ALA A 71 -10.96 -2.10 -5.01
CA ALA A 71 -11.29 -1.88 -3.60
C ALA A 71 -11.65 -0.41 -3.33
N ALA A 72 -10.91 0.54 -3.92
CA ALA A 72 -11.21 1.96 -3.83
C ALA A 72 -12.57 2.32 -4.44
N ALA A 73 -12.89 1.77 -5.62
CA ALA A 73 -14.18 1.99 -6.28
C ALA A 73 -15.33 1.42 -5.45
N LEU A 74 -15.16 0.21 -4.90
CA LEU A 74 -16.12 -0.40 -3.98
C LEU A 74 -16.33 0.47 -2.74
N SER A 75 -15.25 0.97 -2.13
CA SER A 75 -15.30 1.85 -0.97
C SER A 75 -16.07 3.15 -1.29
N ALA A 76 -15.75 3.78 -2.43
CA ALA A 76 -16.45 4.98 -2.89
C ALA A 76 -17.96 4.76 -3.06
N TRP A 77 -18.34 3.62 -3.65
CA TRP A 77 -19.73 3.23 -3.82
C TRP A 77 -20.42 2.97 -2.48
N LEU A 78 -19.84 2.13 -1.61
CA LEU A 78 -20.38 1.80 -0.29
C LEU A 78 -20.62 3.02 0.57
N VAL A 79 -19.70 3.98 0.52
CA VAL A 79 -19.76 5.20 1.31
C VAL A 79 -20.75 6.20 0.71
N GLY A 80 -20.83 6.28 -0.62
CA GLY A 80 -21.74 7.17 -1.33
C GLY A 80 -23.19 6.69 -1.34
N GLU A 81 -23.43 5.45 -0.92
CA GLU A 81 -24.74 4.83 -0.91
C GLU A 81 -25.54 5.16 0.37
N GLN A 82 -26.80 5.57 0.24
CA GLN A 82 -27.66 6.01 1.34
C GLN A 82 -28.65 4.95 1.84
N TRP A 83 -28.99 3.91 1.06
CA TRP A 83 -29.94 2.88 1.54
C TRP A 83 -29.34 1.88 2.54
N LEU A 84 -28.01 1.78 2.64
CA LEU A 84 -27.35 1.00 3.69
C LEU A 84 -26.96 1.89 4.87
N GLY A 85 -27.50 1.60 6.06
CA GLY A 85 -26.96 2.13 7.31
C GLY A 85 -25.53 1.63 7.55
N GLU A 86 -24.81 2.25 8.51
CA GLU A 86 -23.40 1.96 8.80
C GLU A 86 -23.12 0.46 8.97
N ARG A 87 -23.93 -0.23 9.78
CA ARG A 87 -23.81 -1.69 9.99
C ARG A 87 -24.04 -2.48 8.71
N GLY A 88 -24.97 -2.05 7.86
CA GLY A 88 -25.22 -2.69 6.56
C GLY A 88 -24.01 -2.57 5.62
N ARG A 89 -23.32 -1.43 5.64
CA ARG A 89 -22.07 -1.23 4.89
C ARG A 89 -20.96 -2.15 5.39
N LEU A 90 -20.79 -2.29 6.71
CA LEU A 90 -19.82 -3.22 7.31
C LEU A 90 -20.11 -4.67 6.93
N VAL A 91 -21.38 -5.10 6.96
CA VAL A 91 -21.79 -6.45 6.52
C VAL A 91 -21.49 -6.65 5.03
N MET A 92 -21.74 -5.64 4.19
CA MET A 92 -21.43 -5.72 2.76
C MET A 92 -19.93 -5.89 2.51
N VAL A 93 -19.06 -5.20 3.26
CA VAL A 93 -17.61 -5.41 3.17
C VAL A 93 -17.24 -6.85 3.48
N VAL A 94 -17.76 -7.42 4.57
CA VAL A 94 -17.53 -8.83 4.91
C VAL A 94 -18.04 -9.78 3.83
N ALA A 95 -19.22 -9.52 3.27
CA ALA A 95 -19.81 -10.33 2.20
C ALA A 95 -18.95 -10.32 0.94
N VAL A 96 -18.44 -9.15 0.53
CA VAL A 96 -17.54 -9.05 -0.63
C VAL A 96 -16.20 -9.75 -0.36
N VAL A 97 -15.61 -9.57 0.82
CA VAL A 97 -14.37 -10.28 1.19
C VAL A 97 -14.58 -11.79 1.15
N LEU A 98 -15.69 -12.28 1.69
CA LEU A 98 -16.05 -13.69 1.64
C LEU A 98 -16.23 -14.17 0.20
N LEU A 99 -16.98 -13.45 -0.63
CA LEU A 99 -17.21 -13.82 -2.04
C LEU A 99 -15.90 -13.90 -2.83
N CYS A 100 -14.98 -12.94 -2.63
CA CYS A 100 -13.70 -12.90 -3.33
C CYS A 100 -12.72 -13.99 -2.85
N THR A 101 -12.80 -14.41 -1.60
CA THR A 101 -11.85 -15.38 -1.00
C THR A 101 -12.37 -16.81 -0.98
N LEU A 102 -13.69 -17.01 -1.10
CA LEU A 102 -14.32 -18.33 -1.10
C LEU A 102 -13.75 -19.27 -2.19
N PRO A 103 -13.50 -18.84 -3.45
CA PRO A 103 -12.90 -19.71 -4.45
C PRO A 103 -11.54 -20.27 -4.03
N LEU A 104 -10.72 -19.49 -3.31
CA LEU A 104 -9.40 -19.91 -2.83
C LEU A 104 -9.49 -20.96 -1.70
N LEU A 105 -10.60 -21.01 -0.97
CA LEU A 105 -10.85 -22.02 0.06
C LEU A 105 -11.40 -23.32 -0.52
N LEU A 106 -12.10 -23.24 -1.65
CA LEU A 106 -12.75 -24.38 -2.29
C LEU A 106 -11.85 -25.11 -3.30
N VAL A 107 -10.92 -24.38 -3.92
CA VAL A 107 -10.00 -24.93 -4.93
C VAL A 107 -8.70 -25.36 -4.27
N ARG A 108 -8.27 -26.60 -4.54
CA ARG A 108 -6.97 -27.09 -4.06
C ARG A 108 -5.84 -26.42 -4.84
N PRO A 109 -4.79 -25.93 -4.15
CA PRO A 109 -3.72 -25.26 -4.85
C PRO A 109 -2.96 -26.22 -5.77
N ARG A 110 -2.66 -25.77 -6.99
CA ARG A 110 -1.86 -26.49 -7.98
C ARG A 110 -0.45 -25.95 -7.98
N ILE A 111 0.47 -26.74 -7.44
CA ILE A 111 1.89 -26.41 -7.49
C ILE A 111 2.30 -26.26 -8.96
N ALA A 112 2.76 -25.07 -9.36
CA ALA A 112 3.38 -24.89 -10.64
C ALA A 112 4.63 -25.74 -10.68
N GLY A 113 4.73 -26.66 -11.65
CA GLY A 113 5.90 -27.53 -11.80
C GLY A 113 7.19 -26.72 -11.73
N GLU A 114 8.17 -27.21 -10.96
CA GLU A 114 9.48 -26.60 -10.82
C GLU A 114 10.15 -26.49 -12.20
N GLU A 115 10.01 -25.33 -12.86
CA GLU A 115 11.06 -24.91 -13.77
C GLU A 115 12.30 -24.76 -12.91
N ALA A 116 13.25 -25.70 -13.04
CA ALA A 116 14.52 -25.68 -12.37
C ALA A 116 15.14 -24.30 -12.56
N ALA A 117 14.98 -23.44 -11.56
CA ALA A 117 15.55 -22.12 -11.59
C ALA A 117 17.06 -22.36 -11.63
N ILE A 118 17.69 -21.98 -12.73
CA ILE A 118 19.14 -21.93 -12.82
C ILE A 118 19.55 -20.95 -11.72
N VAL A 119 19.95 -21.48 -10.57
CA VAL A 119 20.52 -20.71 -9.48
C VAL A 119 21.90 -20.32 -9.96
N THR A 120 21.97 -19.27 -10.77
CA THR A 120 23.23 -18.59 -10.98
C THR A 120 23.70 -18.13 -9.60
N PRO A 121 24.98 -18.37 -9.24
CA PRO A 121 25.50 -17.86 -7.98
C PRO A 121 25.58 -16.34 -8.10
N VAL A 122 24.49 -15.67 -7.73
CA VAL A 122 24.45 -14.22 -7.66
C VAL A 122 25.39 -13.83 -6.52
N ALA A 123 26.35 -12.94 -6.81
CA ALA A 123 27.20 -12.36 -5.80
C ALA A 123 26.35 -11.87 -4.62
N ARG A 124 26.73 -12.24 -3.40
CA ARG A 124 25.95 -11.86 -2.21
C ARG A 124 25.91 -10.33 -2.14
N PRO A 125 24.72 -9.70 -2.23
CA PRO A 125 24.63 -8.25 -2.08
C PRO A 125 25.09 -7.87 -0.67
N PRO A 126 25.79 -6.75 -0.50
CA PRO A 126 26.26 -6.34 0.82
C PRO A 126 25.07 -6.04 1.73
N ARG A 127 25.15 -6.46 3.01
CA ARG A 127 24.09 -6.21 4.01
C ARG A 127 23.66 -4.75 4.11
N ARG A 128 24.59 -3.82 3.84
CA ARG A 128 24.33 -2.38 3.79
C ARG A 128 23.24 -2.05 2.77
N ASP A 129 23.28 -2.66 1.59
CA ASP A 129 22.35 -2.35 0.51
C ASP A 129 20.93 -2.82 0.84
N PHE A 130 20.81 -3.99 1.49
CA PHE A 130 19.56 -4.48 2.03
C PHE A 130 18.92 -3.48 3.00
N TRP A 131 19.68 -2.98 3.97
CA TRP A 131 19.18 -2.00 4.94
C TRP A 131 18.89 -0.64 4.33
N MET A 132 19.70 -0.17 3.38
CA MET A 132 19.43 1.09 2.67
C MET A 132 18.17 1.01 1.82
N ALA A 133 17.97 -0.09 1.10
CA ALA A 133 16.72 -0.33 0.38
C ALA A 133 15.53 -0.40 1.35
N GLY A 134 15.68 -1.08 2.48
CA GLY A 134 14.66 -1.13 3.53
C GLY A 134 14.31 0.25 4.09
N LEU A 135 15.30 1.06 4.45
CA LEU A 135 15.11 2.42 4.96
C LEU A 135 14.45 3.32 3.90
N SER A 136 14.92 3.25 2.65
CA SER A 136 14.33 3.96 1.52
C SER A 136 12.84 3.65 1.37
N ARG A 137 12.47 2.37 1.42
CA ARG A 137 11.06 1.93 1.38
C ARG A 137 10.27 2.40 2.58
N LEU A 138 10.83 2.28 3.79
CA LEU A 138 10.19 2.72 5.02
C LEU A 138 9.78 4.19 4.94
N MET A 139 10.70 5.07 4.51
CA MET A 139 10.43 6.52 4.43
C MET A 139 9.30 6.85 3.45
N VAL A 140 9.27 6.20 2.28
CA VAL A 140 8.20 6.39 1.29
C VAL A 140 6.87 5.80 1.80
N GLN A 141 6.90 4.66 2.48
CA GLN A 141 5.71 4.02 3.04
C GLN A 141 5.08 4.80 4.19
N VAL A 142 5.88 5.53 4.99
CA VAL A 142 5.35 6.44 6.02
C VAL A 142 4.44 7.49 5.39
N ALA A 143 4.87 8.10 4.28
CA ALA A 143 4.04 9.05 3.54
C ALA A 143 2.75 8.39 3.02
N ALA A 144 2.83 7.14 2.55
CA ALA A 144 1.66 6.41 2.05
C ALA A 144 0.63 6.16 3.16
N VAL A 145 1.07 5.69 4.32
CA VAL A 145 0.12 5.40 5.41
C VAL A 145 -0.56 6.67 5.91
N VAL A 146 0.17 7.78 6.06
CA VAL A 146 -0.43 9.03 6.53
C VAL A 146 -1.36 9.64 5.48
N THR A 147 -0.93 9.76 4.22
CA THR A 147 -1.80 10.32 3.17
C THR A 147 -3.05 9.50 2.97
N HIS A 148 -2.95 8.18 2.89
CA HIS A 148 -4.14 7.33 2.72
C HIS A 148 -5.05 7.34 3.96
N GLY A 149 -4.46 7.25 5.16
CA GLY A 149 -5.23 7.17 6.40
C GLY A 149 -5.94 8.47 6.77
N TYR A 150 -5.40 9.63 6.36
CA TYR A 150 -5.91 10.94 6.73
C TYR A 150 -6.45 11.76 5.55
N LEU A 151 -6.60 11.17 4.36
CA LEU A 151 -7.02 11.91 3.15
C LEU A 151 -8.36 12.62 3.33
N LEU A 152 -9.33 11.95 3.98
CA LEU A 152 -10.64 12.54 4.28
C LEU A 152 -10.51 13.80 5.12
N TYR A 153 -9.78 13.71 6.24
CA TYR A 153 -9.54 14.83 7.15
C TYR A 153 -8.75 15.95 6.50
N TYR A 154 -7.79 15.63 5.64
CA TYR A 154 -7.08 16.62 4.82
C TYR A 154 -8.06 17.42 3.96
N PHE A 155 -9.02 16.78 3.31
CA PHE A 155 -9.97 17.51 2.50
C PHE A 155 -11.01 18.28 3.31
N GLU A 156 -11.35 17.85 4.53
CA GLU A 156 -12.21 18.62 5.45
C GLU A 156 -11.63 20.00 5.81
N THR A 157 -10.29 20.17 5.72
CA THR A 157 -9.62 21.46 5.94
C THR A 157 -9.68 22.38 4.72
N ILE A 158 -9.94 21.83 3.53
CA ILE A 158 -9.93 22.56 2.25
C ILE A 158 -11.35 22.92 1.81
N VAL A 159 -12.32 22.04 2.06
CA VAL A 159 -13.71 22.25 1.61
C VAL A 159 -14.54 23.00 2.68
N PRO A 160 -15.52 23.83 2.26
CA PRO A 160 -16.43 24.47 3.21
C PRO A 160 -17.28 23.42 3.95
N PRO A 161 -17.77 23.72 5.17
CA PRO A 161 -18.59 22.79 5.95
C PRO A 161 -19.82 22.23 5.22
N SER A 162 -20.43 23.03 4.33
CA SER A 162 -21.57 22.63 3.51
C SER A 162 -21.28 21.47 2.55
N ALA A 163 -20.03 21.28 2.14
CA ALA A 163 -19.61 20.23 1.22
C ALA A 163 -19.12 18.95 1.92
N ARG A 164 -19.06 18.93 3.27
CA ARG A 164 -18.49 17.80 4.02
C ARG A 164 -19.35 16.54 3.98
N ALA A 165 -20.66 16.68 3.78
CA ALA A 165 -21.57 15.53 3.69
C ALA A 165 -21.23 14.59 2.52
N ASP A 166 -20.84 15.16 1.38
CA ASP A 166 -20.49 14.40 0.16
C ASP A 166 -19.01 14.01 0.09
N LEU A 167 -18.20 14.51 1.02
CA LEU A 167 -16.75 14.37 0.98
C LEU A 167 -16.28 12.91 1.01
N PRO A 168 -16.84 12.00 1.83
CA PRO A 168 -16.43 10.60 1.84
C PRO A 168 -16.58 9.90 0.48
N ARG A 169 -17.69 10.18 -0.25
CA ARG A 169 -17.92 9.67 -1.61
C ARG A 169 -16.86 10.19 -2.58
N TRP A 170 -16.61 11.50 -2.53
CA TRP A 170 -15.64 12.16 -3.40
C TRP A 170 -14.21 11.68 -3.13
N VAL A 171 -13.81 11.48 -1.87
CA VAL A 171 -12.51 10.90 -1.49
C VAL A 171 -12.35 9.50 -2.06
N GLY A 172 -13.39 8.66 -2.02
CA GLY A 172 -13.37 7.36 -2.68
C GLY A 172 -13.15 7.44 -4.19
N GLN A 173 -13.76 8.42 -4.88
CA GLN A 173 -13.52 8.67 -6.30
C GLN A 173 -12.07 9.11 -6.56
N VAL A 174 -11.54 10.00 -5.72
CA VAL A 174 -10.14 10.44 -5.79
C VAL A 174 -9.18 9.27 -5.61
N PHE A 175 -9.42 8.37 -4.65
CA PHE A 175 -8.64 7.14 -4.50
C PHE A 175 -8.71 6.25 -5.74
N THR A 176 -9.91 6.07 -6.30
CA THR A 176 -10.12 5.25 -7.49
C THR A 176 -9.29 5.79 -8.66
N LEU A 177 -9.37 7.09 -8.92
CA LEU A 177 -8.57 7.74 -9.96
C LEU A 177 -7.06 7.66 -9.64
N ALA A 178 -6.68 7.89 -8.40
CA ALA A 178 -5.29 7.84 -7.96
C ALA A 178 -4.66 6.45 -8.12
N PHE A 179 -5.43 5.37 -8.09
CA PHE A 179 -4.92 4.02 -8.37
C PHE A 179 -5.05 3.59 -9.83
N ILE A 180 -6.04 4.10 -10.59
CA ILE A 180 -6.21 3.74 -12.00
C ILE A 180 -5.24 4.52 -12.90
N VAL A 181 -5.19 5.84 -12.76
CA VAL A 181 -4.42 6.74 -13.64
C VAL A 181 -2.94 6.36 -13.70
N PRO A 182 -2.28 5.94 -12.61
CA PRO A 182 -0.88 5.56 -12.67
C PRO A 182 -0.59 4.20 -13.30
N LEU A 183 -1.57 3.29 -13.43
CA LEU A 183 -1.30 1.93 -13.91
C LEU A 183 -0.61 1.89 -15.29
N PRO A 184 -1.08 2.62 -16.33
CA PRO A 184 -0.40 2.65 -17.62
C PRO A 184 1.01 3.26 -17.51
N ILE A 185 1.15 4.33 -16.72
CA ILE A 185 2.41 5.05 -16.53
C ILE A 185 3.43 4.14 -15.82
N ALA A 186 3.02 3.43 -14.79
CA ALA A 186 3.86 2.49 -14.05
C ALA A 186 4.28 1.30 -14.92
N LEU A 187 3.41 0.80 -15.79
CA LEU A 187 3.76 -0.25 -16.75
C LEU A 187 4.78 0.22 -17.80
N LEU A 188 4.66 1.47 -18.27
CA LEU A 188 5.60 2.05 -19.24
C LEU A 188 6.95 2.34 -18.59
N LEU A 189 6.95 3.02 -17.43
CA LEU A 189 8.16 3.36 -16.69
C LEU A 189 8.85 2.11 -16.12
N GLY A 190 8.09 1.10 -15.69
CA GLY A 190 8.63 -0.19 -15.26
C GLY A 190 9.39 -0.90 -16.38
N ARG A 191 8.81 -0.97 -17.58
CA ARG A 191 9.49 -1.52 -18.77
C ARG A 191 10.75 -0.74 -19.14
N MET A 192 10.71 0.58 -19.00
CA MET A 192 11.88 1.42 -19.26
C MET A 192 12.97 1.22 -18.21
N ALA A 193 12.59 1.04 -16.94
CA ALA A 193 13.50 0.74 -15.84
C ALA A 193 14.15 -0.64 -15.96
N ASP A 194 13.43 -1.63 -16.50
CA ASP A 194 13.99 -2.97 -16.75
C ASP A 194 14.99 -2.98 -17.91
N ARG A 195 14.81 -2.08 -18.88
CA ARG A 195 15.74 -1.93 -20.02
C ARG A 195 16.95 -1.08 -19.71
N THR A 196 16.90 -0.24 -18.68
CA THR A 196 18.03 0.60 -18.28
C THR A 196 18.76 -0.03 -17.10
N ALA A 197 20.08 -0.21 -17.20
CA ALA A 197 20.94 -0.66 -16.09
C ALA A 197 21.06 0.36 -14.93
N ARG A 198 20.04 1.22 -14.75
CA ARG A 198 20.05 2.44 -13.93
C ARG A 198 18.79 2.54 -13.04
N ARG A 199 18.32 1.41 -12.51
CA ARG A 199 17.11 1.29 -11.67
C ARG A 199 17.03 2.30 -10.52
N GLN A 200 18.17 2.67 -9.91
CA GLN A 200 18.25 3.68 -8.84
C GLN A 200 17.75 5.06 -9.25
N TYR A 201 18.03 5.47 -10.49
CA TYR A 201 17.61 6.78 -10.97
C TYR A 201 16.12 6.82 -11.28
N VAL A 202 15.54 5.70 -11.71
CA VAL A 202 14.09 5.60 -11.91
C VAL A 202 13.36 5.62 -10.55
N LEU A 203 13.89 4.93 -9.53
CA LEU A 203 13.36 5.02 -8.17
C LEU A 203 13.48 6.44 -7.59
N LEU A 204 14.59 7.12 -7.80
CA LEU A 204 14.75 8.52 -7.41
C LEU A 204 13.71 9.42 -8.10
N LEU A 205 13.53 9.25 -9.42
CA LEU A 205 12.55 10.03 -10.18
C LEU A 205 11.12 9.77 -9.67
N ALA A 206 10.77 8.51 -9.38
CA ALA A 206 9.47 8.17 -8.81
C ALA A 206 9.25 8.82 -7.43
N ALA A 207 10.29 8.83 -6.58
CA ALA A 207 10.26 9.51 -5.30
C ALA A 207 10.16 11.03 -5.43
N LEU A 208 10.83 11.64 -6.42
CA LEU A 208 10.72 13.07 -6.74
C LEU A 208 9.29 13.45 -7.16
N VAL A 209 8.68 12.65 -8.05
CA VAL A 209 7.29 12.84 -8.46
C VAL A 209 6.36 12.73 -7.25
N ALA A 210 6.54 11.69 -6.42
CA ALA A 210 5.74 11.51 -5.21
C ALA A 210 5.86 12.73 -4.26
N ALA A 211 7.09 13.15 -3.96
CA ALA A 211 7.33 14.30 -3.09
C ALA A 211 6.77 15.60 -3.66
N SER A 212 6.85 15.81 -4.98
CA SER A 212 6.24 16.98 -5.63
C SER A 212 4.72 17.01 -5.45
N GLY A 213 4.05 15.84 -5.54
CA GLY A 213 2.64 15.71 -5.23
C GLY A 213 2.33 16.07 -3.78
N LEU A 214 3.14 15.62 -2.81
CA LEU A 214 2.97 15.96 -1.40
C LEU A 214 3.15 17.47 -1.12
N PHE A 215 4.17 18.09 -1.69
CA PHE A 215 4.34 19.55 -1.57
C PHE A 215 3.19 20.31 -2.24
N ALA A 216 2.73 19.87 -3.40
CA ALA A 216 1.59 20.46 -4.07
C ALA A 216 0.29 20.28 -3.26
N MET A 217 0.11 19.16 -2.55
CA MET A 217 -0.98 18.98 -1.59
C MET A 217 -0.86 19.96 -0.41
N ALA A 218 0.35 20.14 0.14
CA ALA A 218 0.58 21.06 1.26
C ALA A 218 0.24 22.52 0.92
N LEU A 219 0.39 22.90 -0.36
CA LEU A 219 0.12 24.24 -0.86
C LEU A 219 -1.27 24.41 -1.51
N ALA A 220 -2.05 23.32 -1.61
CA ALA A 220 -3.31 23.33 -2.32
C ALA A 220 -4.36 24.17 -1.57
N LYS A 221 -5.02 25.08 -2.31
CA LYS A 221 -6.07 25.97 -1.78
C LYS A 221 -7.48 25.56 -2.18
N GLY A 222 -7.62 24.47 -2.93
CA GLY A 222 -8.92 24.03 -3.44
C GLY A 222 -8.94 22.52 -3.71
N PRO A 223 -10.14 21.89 -3.64
CA PRO A 223 -10.28 20.44 -3.67
C PRO A 223 -9.79 19.80 -4.97
N VAL A 224 -9.97 20.48 -6.11
CA VAL A 224 -9.52 19.96 -7.42
C VAL A 224 -8.00 19.89 -7.50
N VAL A 225 -7.30 20.97 -7.11
CA VAL A 225 -5.83 21.01 -7.09
C VAL A 225 -5.29 19.98 -6.11
N ALA A 226 -5.89 19.91 -4.91
CA ALA A 226 -5.52 18.94 -3.89
C ALA A 226 -5.70 17.48 -4.35
N ALA A 227 -6.80 17.17 -5.05
CA ALA A 227 -7.01 15.85 -5.66
C ALA A 227 -6.01 15.54 -6.77
N GLY A 228 -5.73 16.49 -7.67
CA GLY A 228 -4.70 16.33 -8.70
C GLY A 228 -3.30 16.08 -8.12
N SER A 229 -2.95 16.81 -7.06
CA SER A 229 -1.69 16.64 -6.32
C SER A 229 -1.60 15.28 -5.63
N PHE A 230 -2.71 14.79 -5.06
CA PHE A 230 -2.77 13.44 -4.48
C PHE A 230 -2.60 12.37 -5.56
N ILE A 231 -3.24 12.50 -6.73
CA ILE A 231 -3.06 11.58 -7.86
C ILE A 231 -1.59 11.57 -8.32
N LEU A 232 -0.94 12.74 -8.40
CA LEU A 232 0.48 12.86 -8.73
C LEU A 232 1.36 12.17 -7.69
N TYR A 233 1.08 12.37 -6.40
CA TYR A 233 1.75 11.69 -5.31
C TYR A 233 1.65 10.17 -5.45
N THR A 234 0.41 9.67 -5.59
CA THR A 234 0.10 8.24 -5.69
C THR A 234 0.72 7.63 -6.95
N ALA A 235 0.84 8.40 -8.04
CA ALA A 235 1.54 7.94 -9.23
C ALA A 235 3.02 7.66 -8.96
N GLY A 236 3.73 8.63 -8.37
CA GLY A 236 5.14 8.46 -8.02
C GLY A 236 5.35 7.34 -7.01
N SER A 237 4.53 7.29 -5.95
CA SER A 237 4.65 6.28 -4.89
C SER A 237 4.34 4.86 -5.40
N SER A 238 3.35 4.71 -6.27
CA SER A 238 3.01 3.41 -6.87
C SER A 238 4.13 2.87 -7.75
N VAL A 239 4.74 3.73 -8.59
CA VAL A 239 5.92 3.37 -9.39
C VAL A 239 7.08 2.97 -8.49
N PHE A 240 7.34 3.75 -7.44
CA PHE A 240 8.40 3.47 -6.48
C PHE A 240 8.21 2.11 -5.82
N VAL A 241 7.02 1.84 -5.26
CA VAL A 241 6.72 0.59 -4.55
C VAL A 241 6.76 -0.62 -5.49
N ALA A 242 6.27 -0.48 -6.72
CA ALA A 242 6.31 -1.55 -7.72
C ALA A 242 7.76 -1.95 -8.06
N LEU A 243 8.61 -0.97 -8.37
CA LEU A 243 10.03 -1.20 -8.69
C LEU A 243 10.80 -1.73 -7.47
N HIS A 244 10.48 -1.23 -6.27
CA HIS A 244 11.16 -1.64 -5.04
C HIS A 244 10.83 -3.07 -4.61
N SER A 245 9.59 -3.52 -4.81
CA SER A 245 9.17 -4.90 -4.48
C SER A 245 9.93 -5.96 -5.30
N GLY A 246 10.37 -5.63 -6.52
CA GLY A 246 11.24 -6.51 -7.31
C GLY A 246 12.68 -6.57 -6.78
N LEU A 247 13.14 -5.51 -6.11
CA LEU A 247 14.50 -5.37 -5.58
C LEU A 247 14.69 -6.14 -4.26
N SER A 248 13.67 -6.17 -3.39
CA SER A 248 13.79 -6.77 -2.06
C SER A 248 14.24 -8.22 -2.09
N PHE A 249 13.81 -9.00 -3.09
CA PHE A 249 14.25 -10.39 -3.28
C PHE A 249 15.71 -10.50 -3.76
N GLN A 250 16.19 -9.51 -4.51
CA GLN A 250 17.55 -9.50 -5.06
C GLN A 250 18.59 -9.06 -4.02
N LEU A 251 18.19 -8.30 -2.99
CA LEU A 251 19.09 -7.79 -1.95
C LEU A 251 19.21 -8.68 -0.71
N LEU A 252 18.65 -9.90 -0.73
CA LEU A 252 18.75 -10.80 0.42
C LEU A 252 20.20 -11.20 0.67
N PRO A 253 20.78 -10.88 1.85
CA PRO A 253 22.21 -11.08 2.09
C PRO A 253 22.63 -12.56 2.15
N ASP A 254 21.75 -13.42 2.67
CA ASP A 254 22.05 -14.84 2.89
C ASP A 254 20.87 -15.76 2.54
N PRO A 255 21.03 -16.68 1.58
CA PRO A 255 20.03 -17.69 1.24
C PRO A 255 19.54 -18.55 2.41
N ARG A 256 20.39 -18.80 3.42
CA ARG A 256 20.05 -19.62 4.59
C ARG A 256 19.10 -18.91 5.56
N HIS A 257 19.06 -17.59 5.52
CA HIS A 257 18.29 -16.75 6.45
C HIS A 257 17.17 -15.97 5.76
N ARG A 258 16.76 -16.37 4.53
CA ARG A 258 15.76 -15.65 3.72
C ARG A 258 14.48 -15.34 4.48
N GLY A 259 13.94 -16.30 5.24
CA GLY A 259 12.71 -16.11 6.01
C GLY A 259 12.85 -15.01 7.07
N ARG A 260 13.95 -15.02 7.84
CA ARG A 260 14.26 -13.99 8.85
C ARG A 260 14.44 -12.62 8.19
N ASP A 261 15.26 -12.55 7.15
CA ASP A 261 15.62 -11.29 6.52
C ASP A 261 14.39 -10.70 5.79
N LEU A 262 13.55 -11.51 5.14
CA LEU A 262 12.24 -11.07 4.61
C LEU A 262 11.29 -10.59 5.71
N GLY A 263 11.26 -11.26 6.87
CA GLY A 263 10.48 -10.83 8.03
C GLY A 263 10.91 -9.45 8.53
N LEU A 264 12.22 -9.21 8.65
CA LEU A 264 12.77 -7.89 9.00
C LEU A 264 12.46 -6.84 7.92
N PHE A 265 12.56 -7.21 6.65
CA PHE A 265 12.20 -6.31 5.55
C PHE A 265 10.72 -5.94 5.58
N ASN A 266 9.84 -6.85 6.00
CA ASN A 266 8.41 -6.58 6.12
C ASN A 266 8.07 -5.52 7.19
N LEU A 267 8.98 -5.23 8.13
CA LEU A 267 8.82 -4.09 9.04
C LEU A 267 8.67 -2.76 8.29
N THR A 268 9.17 -2.66 7.06
CA THR A 268 8.96 -1.50 6.18
C THR A 268 7.50 -1.32 5.75
N ASN A 269 6.63 -2.31 5.94
CA ASN A 269 5.18 -2.20 5.73
C ASN A 269 4.43 -1.96 7.06
N THR A 270 4.93 -2.47 8.19
CA THR A 270 4.25 -2.36 9.50
C THR A 270 4.63 -1.10 10.29
N LEU A 271 5.92 -0.78 10.40
CA LEU A 271 6.40 0.42 11.12
C LEU A 271 5.87 1.76 10.57
N PRO A 272 5.59 1.93 9.26
CA PRO A 272 4.99 3.15 8.74
C PRO A 272 3.75 3.61 9.47
N GLY A 273 2.88 2.69 9.92
CA GLY A 273 1.67 3.07 10.66
C GLY A 273 1.96 3.71 12.00
N LEU A 274 2.95 3.17 12.73
CA LEU A 274 3.36 3.71 14.02
C LEU A 274 4.03 5.09 13.86
N ILE A 275 5.00 5.19 12.94
CA ILE A 275 5.71 6.45 12.67
C ILE A 275 4.72 7.49 12.13
N GLY A 276 3.89 7.10 11.16
CA GLY A 276 2.91 7.95 10.52
C GLY A 276 1.89 8.51 11.49
N ALA A 277 1.34 7.70 12.40
CA ALA A 277 0.43 8.17 13.43
C ALA A 277 1.10 9.22 14.35
N GLY A 278 2.36 8.99 14.75
CA GLY A 278 3.12 9.97 15.54
C GLY A 278 3.38 11.29 14.80
N LEU A 279 3.68 11.23 13.50
CA LEU A 279 3.84 12.43 12.66
C LEU A 279 2.52 13.18 12.49
N ALA A 280 1.42 12.47 12.22
CA ALA A 280 0.09 13.07 12.11
C ALA A 280 -0.31 13.76 13.44
N TRP A 281 -0.12 13.07 14.58
CA TRP A 281 -0.37 13.65 15.90
C TRP A 281 0.43 14.92 16.17
N ARG A 282 1.69 14.97 15.72
CA ARG A 282 2.59 16.10 15.98
C ARG A 282 2.36 17.29 15.05
N PHE A 283 2.07 17.03 13.78
CA PHE A 283 2.15 18.04 12.71
C PHE A 283 0.85 18.27 11.95
N ALA A 284 -0.16 17.39 12.07
CA ALA A 284 -1.48 17.61 11.49
C ALA A 284 -2.40 18.27 12.51
N THR A 285 -3.27 19.15 12.02
CA THR A 285 -4.32 19.77 12.83
C THR A 285 -5.66 19.66 12.11
N PRO A 286 -6.79 19.85 12.79
CA PRO A 286 -8.12 19.86 12.15
C PRO A 286 -8.32 20.95 11.08
N HIS A 287 -7.38 21.89 10.95
CA HIS A 287 -7.47 23.03 10.05
C HIS A 287 -6.29 23.16 9.09
N ASP A 288 -5.20 22.45 9.35
CA ASP A 288 -3.97 22.54 8.56
C ASP A 288 -3.21 21.22 8.56
N PHE A 289 -2.95 20.73 7.35
CA PHE A 289 -2.16 19.54 7.05
C PHE A 289 -0.84 19.89 6.32
N GLY A 290 -0.61 21.15 5.99
CA GLY A 290 0.59 21.63 5.30
C GLY A 290 1.90 21.18 5.97
N PRO A 291 2.05 21.33 7.31
CA PRO A 291 3.26 20.91 8.00
C PRO A 291 3.52 19.41 7.91
N VAL A 292 2.51 18.56 8.17
CA VAL A 292 2.69 17.10 8.07
C VAL A 292 3.02 16.70 6.63
N LEU A 293 2.30 17.24 5.63
CA LEU A 293 2.54 16.92 4.22
C LEU A 293 3.94 17.33 3.76
N SER A 294 4.45 18.47 4.25
CA SER A 294 5.82 18.92 3.98
C SER A 294 6.87 17.99 4.58
N VAL A 295 6.65 17.52 5.82
CA VAL A 295 7.52 16.51 6.44
C VAL A 295 7.51 15.20 5.64
N LEU A 296 6.33 14.73 5.23
CA LEU A 296 6.21 13.52 4.41
C LEU A 296 6.87 13.68 3.04
N ALA A 297 6.79 14.86 2.41
CA ALA A 297 7.47 15.17 1.16
C ALA A 297 8.99 15.06 1.32
N MET A 298 9.53 15.67 2.38
CA MET A 298 10.96 15.60 2.71
C MET A 298 11.42 14.16 3.02
N MET A 299 10.61 13.40 3.75
CA MET A 299 10.88 11.98 4.00
C MET A 299 10.89 11.17 2.70
N THR A 300 9.94 11.42 1.81
CA THR A 300 9.85 10.74 0.51
C THR A 300 11.07 11.05 -0.35
N LEU A 301 11.52 12.32 -0.39
CA LEU A 301 12.77 12.72 -1.06
C LEU A 301 13.99 12.03 -0.46
N ALA A 302 14.11 12.04 0.86
CA ALA A 302 15.21 11.40 1.56
C ALA A 302 15.23 9.88 1.31
N GLY A 303 14.06 9.24 1.23
CA GLY A 303 13.92 7.84 0.81
C GLY A 303 14.43 7.63 -0.62
N GLY A 304 14.04 8.50 -1.55
CA GLY A 304 14.55 8.52 -2.92
C GLY A 304 16.06 8.70 -3.01
N VAL A 305 16.66 9.61 -2.25
CA VAL A 305 18.13 9.81 -2.22
C VAL A 305 18.84 8.62 -1.59
N THR A 306 18.27 8.02 -0.54
CA THR A 306 18.83 6.84 0.14
C THR A 306 19.02 5.67 -0.84
N ILE A 307 18.16 5.53 -1.84
CA ILE A 307 18.28 4.43 -2.82
C ILE A 307 19.55 4.53 -3.68
N LEU A 308 20.08 5.74 -3.90
CA LEU A 308 21.32 5.95 -4.68
C LEU A 308 22.55 5.36 -3.99
N GLY A 309 22.45 5.11 -2.69
CA GLY A 309 23.51 4.48 -1.93
C GLY A 309 23.57 2.95 -2.07
N VAL A 310 22.57 2.32 -2.69
CA VAL A 310 22.58 0.88 -3.02
C VAL A 310 23.57 0.64 -4.15
N ARG A 311 24.60 -0.18 -3.89
CA ARG A 311 25.72 -0.41 -4.83
C ARG A 311 25.63 -1.75 -5.55
N ALA A 312 24.72 -2.64 -5.18
CA ALA A 312 24.50 -3.94 -5.81
C ALA A 312 24.19 -3.88 -7.32
N TRP A 313 24.03 -2.68 -7.88
CA TRP A 313 23.74 -2.39 -9.27
C TRP A 313 24.90 -1.72 -10.03
N ARG A 314 26.06 -1.52 -9.39
CA ARG A 314 27.28 -1.01 -10.03
C ARG A 314 28.21 -2.17 -10.35
#